data_AF-A0A2W6SGW8-F1
#
_entry.id   AF-A0A2W6SGW8-F1
#
_cell.length_a   1.000
_cell.length_b   1.000
_cell.length_c   1.000
_cell.angle_alpha   90.00
_cell.angle_beta   90.00
_cell.angle_gamma   90.00
#
_symmetry.space_group_name_H-M   'P 1'
#
loop_
_entity.id
_entity.type
_entity.pdbx_description
1 polymer ?
#
loop_
_entity_poly.entity_id
_entity_poly.type
_entity_poly.pdbx_seq_one_letter_code
_entity_poly.pdbx_strand_id
1 'polypeptide(L)'
;MMGEIGQSVGESGRNDPADVTIVQTMLNQIGDLLGSAPLPVNGNCTPSTIETIRNFQFRLVNLLKPDGKIDPGGRSWNKLVALTSSPRPSTRVTVPAASTADRLSGKAWWTSNQARYPNSANLIDLEPDFRARATAFVDALRAAGASVQVNATRRNRTRAWLMHFCCLIAKNAAAVKTVTKNDECDIIWDHGNDAATRQGAQEMMICFNIAFPAALKSRHIDGKAVDMTIAWRGTLAIRDARGRTVSIAAPRDGSNPALHAVGASYGVVKLLSDPPHWSSDGH
;
A
#
# COMPACT_ATOMS: atom_id res chain seq x y z
N MET A 1 -0.96 -13.91 32.03
CA MET A 1 -0.21 -12.82 31.37
C MET A 1 0.22 -13.39 30.02
N MET A 2 -0.22 -12.81 28.89
CA MET A 2 0.31 -13.24 27.59
C MET A 2 1.82 -12.90 27.58
N GLY A 3 2.64 -13.84 27.10
CA GLY A 3 4.10 -13.74 27.18
C GLY A 3 4.66 -12.55 26.40
N GLU A 4 5.84 -12.07 26.81
CA GLU A 4 6.62 -11.12 26.01
C GLU A 4 7.12 -11.79 24.71
N ILE A 5 7.30 -10.99 23.66
CA ILE A 5 7.97 -11.45 22.45
C ILE A 5 9.50 -11.45 22.64
N GLY A 6 10.18 -12.49 22.17
CA GLY A 6 11.63 -12.62 22.23
C GLY A 6 12.36 -12.00 21.03
N GLN A 7 11.70 -11.93 19.87
CA GLN A 7 12.23 -11.45 18.61
C GLN A 7 11.22 -10.53 17.89
N SER A 8 11.72 -9.81 16.88
CA SER A 8 10.87 -8.89 16.11
C SER A 8 9.89 -9.60 15.17
N VAL A 9 8.67 -9.09 15.12
CA VAL A 9 7.56 -9.62 14.30
C VAL A 9 7.08 -8.57 13.30
N GLY A 10 6.89 -8.96 12.05
CA GLY A 10 6.39 -8.11 10.97
C GLY A 10 7.36 -7.98 9.81
N GLU A 11 7.26 -6.87 9.06
CA GLU A 11 8.09 -6.57 7.90
C GLU A 11 9.57 -6.62 8.26
N SER A 12 10.36 -7.41 7.51
CA SER A 12 11.79 -7.61 7.76
C SER A 12 12.13 -8.04 9.21
N GLY A 13 11.15 -8.53 9.97
CA GLY A 13 11.33 -9.09 11.31
C GLY A 13 11.90 -10.49 11.27
N ARG A 14 12.33 -10.99 12.44
CA ARG A 14 12.77 -12.38 12.59
C ARG A 14 11.61 -13.36 12.39
N ASN A 15 10.40 -12.94 12.79
CA ASN A 15 9.16 -13.68 12.62
C ASN A 15 9.23 -15.10 13.21
N ASP A 16 9.76 -15.21 14.43
CA ASP A 16 9.68 -16.47 15.19
C ASP A 16 8.21 -16.86 15.38
N PRO A 17 7.80 -18.11 15.07
CA PRO A 17 6.39 -18.50 15.14
C PRO A 17 5.73 -18.26 16.49
N ALA A 18 6.46 -18.42 17.61
CA ALA A 18 5.91 -18.18 18.94
C ALA A 18 5.57 -16.69 19.11
N ASP A 19 6.50 -15.80 18.76
CA ASP A 19 6.28 -14.35 18.83
C ASP A 19 5.16 -13.88 17.89
N VAL A 20 5.09 -14.47 16.69
CA VAL A 20 4.04 -14.15 15.71
C VAL A 20 2.66 -14.52 16.26
N THR A 21 2.50 -15.68 16.92
CA THR A 21 1.21 -16.04 17.54
C THR A 21 0.79 -15.07 18.64
N ILE A 22 1.74 -14.59 19.45
CA ILE A 22 1.48 -13.59 20.49
C ILE A 22 0.97 -12.30 19.85
N VAL A 23 1.69 -11.77 18.85
CA VAL A 23 1.29 -10.54 18.15
C VAL A 23 -0.06 -10.68 17.45
N GLN A 24 -0.30 -11.78 16.72
CA GLN A 24 -1.59 -12.04 16.07
C GLN A 24 -2.74 -12.08 17.08
N THR A 25 -2.53 -12.73 18.23
CA THR A 25 -3.53 -12.81 19.29
C THR A 25 -3.86 -11.43 19.86
N MET A 26 -2.84 -10.63 20.16
CA MET A 26 -3.01 -9.30 20.72
C MET A 26 -3.64 -8.32 19.71
N LEU A 27 -3.27 -8.41 18.43
CA LEU A 27 -3.92 -7.63 17.37
C LEU A 27 -5.40 -7.99 17.22
N ASN A 28 -5.75 -9.26 17.33
CA ASN A 28 -7.15 -9.71 17.30
C ASN A 28 -7.96 -9.17 18.49
N GLN A 29 -7.37 -9.06 19.68
CA GLN A 29 -8.04 -8.47 20.86
C GLN A 29 -8.39 -6.99 20.67
N ILE A 30 -7.65 -6.28 19.81
CA ILE A 30 -7.92 -4.88 19.47
C ILE A 30 -8.54 -4.70 18.08
N GLY A 31 -9.01 -5.80 17.45
CA GLY A 31 -9.51 -5.82 16.07
C GLY A 31 -10.60 -4.77 15.81
N ASP A 32 -11.51 -4.59 16.76
CA ASP A 32 -12.59 -3.58 16.69
C ASP A 32 -12.07 -2.15 16.55
N LEU A 33 -10.93 -1.83 17.19
CA LEU A 33 -10.30 -0.50 17.08
C LEU A 33 -9.56 -0.30 15.77
N LEU A 34 -9.05 -1.40 15.22
CA LEU A 34 -8.34 -1.39 13.95
C LEU A 34 -9.31 -1.38 12.77
N GLY A 35 -10.56 -1.81 12.98
CA GLY A 35 -11.50 -2.12 11.91
C GLY A 35 -10.98 -3.26 11.02
N SER A 36 -10.19 -4.17 11.59
CA SER A 36 -9.53 -5.27 10.89
C SER A 36 -10.28 -6.58 11.14
N ALA A 37 -10.41 -7.41 10.11
CA ALA A 37 -10.86 -8.79 10.28
C ALA A 37 -9.86 -9.59 11.15
N PRO A 38 -10.32 -10.59 11.92
CA PRO A 38 -9.42 -11.41 12.73
C PRO A 38 -8.36 -12.11 11.88
N LEU A 39 -7.10 -12.01 12.30
CA LEU A 39 -5.98 -12.75 11.74
C LEU A 39 -6.02 -14.21 12.20
N PRO A 40 -5.62 -15.17 11.36
CA PRO A 40 -5.38 -16.54 11.83
C PRO A 40 -4.21 -16.55 12.80
N VAL A 41 -4.41 -17.07 14.03
CA VAL A 41 -3.35 -17.22 15.04
C VAL A 41 -2.61 -18.53 14.79
N ASN A 42 -1.64 -18.48 13.88
CA ASN A 42 -0.94 -19.68 13.39
C ASN A 42 0.59 -19.54 13.36
N GLY A 43 1.13 -18.41 13.81
CA GLY A 43 2.57 -18.19 13.83
C GLY A 43 3.17 -17.82 12.47
N ASN A 44 2.36 -17.72 11.41
CA ASN A 44 2.81 -17.34 10.09
C ASN A 44 2.65 -15.82 9.89
N CYS A 45 3.78 -15.12 9.72
CA CYS A 45 3.78 -13.68 9.45
C CYS A 45 3.47 -13.41 7.98
N THR A 46 2.18 -13.51 7.63
CA THR A 46 1.68 -13.27 6.27
C THR A 46 1.64 -11.77 5.94
N PRO A 47 1.49 -11.39 4.65
CA PRO A 47 1.24 -10.00 4.27
C PRO A 47 0.06 -9.36 5.02
N SER A 48 -1.01 -10.12 5.30
CA SER A 48 -2.14 -9.64 6.10
C SER A 48 -1.77 -9.34 7.56
N THR A 49 -0.88 -10.15 8.16
CA THR A 49 -0.31 -9.87 9.49
C THR A 49 0.47 -8.56 9.47
N ILE A 50 1.35 -8.38 8.48
CA ILE A 50 2.18 -7.18 8.33
C ILE A 50 1.32 -5.93 8.09
N GLU A 51 0.30 -6.03 7.22
CA GLU A 51 -0.63 -4.93 6.97
C GLU A 51 -1.41 -4.53 8.22
N THR A 52 -1.83 -5.51 9.02
CA THR A 52 -2.50 -5.25 10.30
C THR A 52 -1.55 -4.57 11.29
N ILE A 53 -0.27 -4.95 11.32
CA ILE A 53 0.76 -4.25 12.11
C ILE A 53 0.92 -2.81 11.65
N ARG A 54 1.00 -2.55 10.34
CA ARG A 54 1.07 -1.18 9.79
C ARG A 54 -0.16 -0.35 10.16
N ASN A 55 -1.35 -0.95 10.06
CA ASN A 55 -2.60 -0.30 10.43
C ASN A 55 -2.61 0.05 11.93
N PHE A 56 -2.21 -0.89 12.78
CA PHE A 56 -2.05 -0.67 14.22
C PHE A 56 -1.07 0.47 14.55
N GLN A 57 0.11 0.44 13.94
CA GLN A 57 1.13 1.47 14.09
C GLN A 57 0.66 2.86 13.67
N PHE A 58 -0.06 2.93 12.55
CA PHE A 58 -0.61 4.18 12.06
C PHE A 58 -1.72 4.71 12.98
N ARG A 59 -2.71 3.87 13.29
CA ARG A 59 -3.94 4.25 14.00
C ARG A 59 -3.73 4.50 15.48
N LEU A 60 -3.01 3.60 16.15
CA LEU A 60 -2.98 3.55 17.62
C LEU A 60 -1.62 3.94 18.19
N VAL A 61 -0.54 3.76 17.43
CA VAL A 61 0.81 4.21 17.81
C VAL A 61 1.13 5.61 17.25
N ASN A 62 0.28 6.14 16.36
CA ASN A 62 0.43 7.45 15.70
C ASN A 62 1.71 7.60 14.85
N LEU A 63 2.24 6.50 14.32
CA LEU A 63 3.40 6.54 13.42
C LEU A 63 2.96 7.05 12.04
N LEU A 64 3.56 8.15 11.58
CA LEU A 64 3.29 8.72 10.25
C LEU A 64 3.79 7.82 9.11
N LYS A 65 4.85 7.05 9.35
CA LYS A 65 5.42 6.07 8.42
C LYS A 65 5.51 4.72 9.13
N PRO A 66 4.45 3.92 9.10
CA PRO A 66 4.46 2.58 9.68
C PRO A 66 5.47 1.69 8.97
N ASP A 67 6.42 1.13 9.71
CA ASP A 67 7.41 0.20 9.16
C ASP A 67 6.84 -1.22 8.99
N GLY A 68 5.76 -1.54 9.71
CA GLY A 68 5.13 -2.85 9.71
C GLY A 68 5.84 -3.85 10.62
N LYS A 69 6.67 -3.39 11.55
CA LYS A 69 7.49 -4.22 12.43
C LYS A 69 7.27 -3.89 13.91
N ILE A 70 7.12 -4.91 14.74
CA ILE A 70 7.04 -4.80 16.20
C ILE A 70 8.33 -5.38 16.78
N ASP A 71 9.17 -4.51 17.34
CA ASP A 71 10.38 -4.89 18.08
C ASP A 71 10.07 -5.12 19.57
N PRO A 72 10.70 -6.12 20.23
CA PRO A 72 10.58 -6.32 21.67
C PRO A 72 10.91 -5.05 22.46
N GLY A 73 10.05 -4.68 23.42
CA GLY A 73 10.20 -3.46 24.23
C GLY A 73 10.04 -2.13 23.47
N GLY A 74 9.76 -2.17 22.16
CA GLY A 74 9.61 -0.99 21.32
C GLY A 74 8.30 -0.23 21.52
N ARG A 75 8.17 0.95 20.90
CA ARG A 75 6.96 1.80 20.99
C ARG A 75 5.68 1.06 20.62
N SER A 76 5.71 0.32 19.50
CA SER A 76 4.57 -0.46 19.02
C SER A 76 4.21 -1.59 19.99
N TRP A 77 5.21 -2.28 20.53
CA TRP A 77 5.02 -3.34 21.53
C TRP A 77 4.38 -2.80 22.82
N ASN A 78 4.94 -1.74 23.39
CA ASN A 78 4.45 -1.15 24.64
C ASN A 78 3.00 -0.65 24.50
N LYS A 79 2.66 -0.07 23.34
CA LYS A 79 1.29 0.36 23.06
C LYS A 79 0.33 -0.84 22.95
N LEU A 80 0.76 -1.93 22.31
CA LEU A 80 -0.05 -3.13 22.13
C LEU A 80 -0.31 -3.82 23.49
N VAL A 81 0.71 -3.91 24.35
CA VAL A 81 0.59 -4.41 25.73
C VAL A 81 -0.38 -3.56 26.54
N ALA A 82 -0.26 -2.22 26.48
CA ALA A 82 -1.13 -1.33 27.23
C ALA A 82 -2.62 -1.47 26.83
N LEU A 83 -2.89 -1.66 25.54
CA LEU A 83 -4.26 -1.80 25.03
C LEU A 83 -4.90 -3.15 25.35
N THR A 84 -4.10 -4.20 25.53
CA THR A 84 -4.57 -5.58 25.78
C THR A 84 -4.59 -5.95 27.26
N SER A 85 -3.91 -5.16 28.11
CA SER A 85 -3.81 -5.39 29.56
C SER A 85 -4.92 -4.70 30.38
N SER A 86 -5.75 -3.83 29.78
CA SER A 86 -6.88 -3.20 30.47
C SER A 86 -8.19 -3.96 30.23
N PRO A 87 -8.94 -4.36 31.26
CA PRO A 87 -10.26 -4.95 31.08
C PRO A 87 -11.21 -3.90 30.50
N ARG A 88 -11.75 -4.16 29.29
CA ARG A 88 -12.72 -3.25 28.67
C ARG A 88 -14.12 -3.50 29.23
N PRO A 89 -14.86 -2.45 29.60
CA PRO A 89 -16.31 -2.53 29.65
C PRO A 89 -16.80 -2.83 28.23
N SER A 90 -17.55 -3.92 28.05
CA SER A 90 -18.31 -4.17 26.83
C SER A 90 -19.50 -3.22 26.79
N THR A 91 -19.27 -1.96 26.42
CA THR A 91 -20.36 -1.09 25.96
C THR A 91 -20.57 -1.38 24.48
N ARG A 92 -21.69 -2.04 24.18
CA ARG A 92 -22.23 -2.15 22.83
C ARG A 92 -22.47 -0.73 22.31
N VAL A 93 -21.54 -0.22 21.51
CA VAL A 93 -21.66 1.10 20.88
C VAL A 93 -22.77 1.00 19.83
N THR A 94 -23.95 1.54 20.13
CA THR A 94 -24.88 1.98 19.09
C THR A 94 -24.18 3.09 18.32
N VAL A 95 -23.78 2.80 17.07
CA VAL A 95 -23.07 3.74 16.20
C VAL A 95 -24.02 4.92 15.92
N PRO A 96 -23.72 6.16 16.36
CA PRO A 96 -24.46 7.33 15.91
C PRO A 96 -24.20 7.55 14.42
N ALA A 97 -25.15 8.17 13.72
CA ALA A 97 -24.88 8.68 12.37
C ALA A 97 -23.67 9.62 12.41
N ALA A 98 -22.70 9.40 11.52
CA ALA A 98 -21.43 10.15 11.49
C ALA A 98 -21.68 11.66 11.47
N SER A 99 -20.97 12.39 12.35
CA SER A 99 -21.08 13.84 12.41
C SER A 99 -20.41 14.49 11.18
N THR A 100 -20.79 15.72 10.84
CA THR A 100 -20.13 16.47 9.74
C THR A 100 -18.62 16.55 9.92
N ALA A 101 -18.14 16.65 11.17
CA ALA A 101 -16.71 16.68 11.49
C ALA A 101 -15.99 15.37 11.09
N ASP A 102 -16.66 14.23 11.21
CA ASP A 102 -16.11 12.92 10.83
C ASP A 102 -15.96 12.76 9.32
N ARG A 103 -16.61 13.63 8.53
CA ARG A 103 -16.57 13.65 7.07
C ARG A 103 -15.55 14.66 6.52
N LEU A 104 -14.99 15.55 7.35
CA LEU A 104 -14.00 16.54 6.91
C LEU A 104 -12.70 15.87 6.46
N SER A 105 -12.17 16.32 5.31
CA SER A 105 -10.89 15.86 4.78
C SER A 105 -9.76 16.07 5.78
N GLY A 106 -8.82 15.12 5.85
CA GLY A 106 -7.76 15.15 6.84
C GLY A 106 -7.22 13.77 7.17
N LYS A 107 -6.21 13.73 8.05
CA LYS A 107 -5.62 12.47 8.52
C LYS A 107 -6.67 11.58 9.17
N ALA A 108 -7.55 12.13 10.00
CA ALA A 108 -8.56 11.36 10.72
C ALA A 108 -9.56 10.67 9.78
N TRP A 109 -10.07 11.41 8.78
CA TRP A 109 -10.97 10.85 7.77
C TRP A 109 -10.27 9.76 6.94
N TRP A 110 -9.05 10.04 6.48
CA TRP A 110 -8.29 9.07 5.68
C TRP A 110 -8.02 7.80 6.50
N THR A 111 -7.60 7.96 7.74
CA THR A 111 -7.34 6.84 8.66
C THR A 111 -8.55 5.93 8.75
N SER A 112 -9.74 6.50 8.95
CA SER A 112 -11.00 5.76 9.12
C SER A 112 -11.49 5.10 7.84
N ASN A 113 -11.27 5.71 6.68
CA ASN A 113 -11.89 5.29 5.41
C ASN A 113 -10.95 4.55 4.44
N GLN A 114 -9.64 4.57 4.65
CA GLN A 114 -8.67 4.08 3.66
C GLN A 114 -8.85 2.62 3.23
N ALA A 115 -9.38 1.76 4.10
CA ALA A 115 -9.64 0.35 3.79
C ALA A 115 -10.66 0.17 2.65
N ARG A 116 -11.51 1.16 2.40
CA ARG A 116 -12.47 1.19 1.28
C ARG A 116 -11.79 1.50 -0.06
N TYR A 117 -10.57 2.04 -0.03
CA TYR A 117 -9.85 2.52 -1.21
C TYR A 117 -8.42 1.93 -1.28
N PRO A 118 -8.29 0.59 -1.35
CA PRO A 118 -7.00 -0.08 -1.32
C PRO A 118 -6.18 0.16 -2.58
N ASN A 119 -4.86 0.15 -2.44
CA ASN A 119 -3.94 -0.14 -3.55
C ASN A 119 -3.52 -1.60 -3.44
N SER A 120 -3.21 -2.22 -4.58
CA SER A 120 -2.63 -3.56 -4.61
C SER A 120 -1.16 -3.54 -5.00
N ALA A 121 -0.43 -4.56 -4.56
CA ALA A 121 0.88 -4.96 -5.05
C ALA A 121 0.88 -6.40 -5.59
N ASN A 122 -0.30 -7.01 -5.76
CA ASN A 122 -0.43 -8.39 -6.24
C ASN A 122 -0.75 -8.41 -7.73
N LEU A 123 -0.01 -9.22 -8.50
CA LEU A 123 -0.26 -9.38 -9.93
C LEU A 123 -1.66 -9.93 -10.23
N ILE A 124 -2.26 -10.69 -9.29
CA ILE A 124 -3.60 -11.25 -9.47
C ILE A 124 -4.68 -10.18 -9.64
N ASP A 125 -4.46 -8.98 -9.09
CA ASP A 125 -5.41 -7.87 -9.12
C ASP A 125 -5.35 -7.06 -10.42
N LEU A 126 -4.39 -7.37 -11.30
CA LEU A 126 -4.30 -6.78 -12.64
C LEU A 126 -5.47 -7.21 -13.53
N GLU A 127 -5.70 -6.42 -14.57
CA GLU A 127 -6.64 -6.74 -15.65
C GLU A 127 -6.25 -8.09 -16.28
N PRO A 128 -7.20 -9.02 -16.53
CA PRO A 128 -6.90 -10.41 -16.88
C PRO A 128 -5.88 -10.63 -17.99
N ASP A 129 -5.97 -9.89 -19.09
CA ASP A 129 -5.06 -10.08 -20.23
C ASP A 129 -3.67 -9.54 -19.91
N PHE A 130 -3.59 -8.35 -19.32
CA PHE A 130 -2.30 -7.80 -18.87
C PHE A 130 -1.68 -8.61 -17.74
N ARG A 131 -2.49 -9.16 -16.83
CA ARG A 131 -2.06 -10.06 -15.75
C ARG A 131 -1.30 -11.25 -16.30
N ALA A 132 -1.87 -11.96 -17.27
CA ALA A 132 -1.22 -13.13 -17.85
C ALA A 132 0.17 -12.79 -18.44
N ARG A 133 0.26 -11.65 -19.14
CA ARG A 133 1.50 -11.13 -19.70
C ARG A 133 2.53 -10.73 -18.63
N ALA A 134 2.09 -9.97 -17.63
CA ALA A 134 2.93 -9.52 -16.52
C ALA A 134 3.46 -10.70 -15.68
N THR A 135 2.60 -11.67 -15.37
CA THR A 135 2.99 -12.90 -14.66
C THR A 135 4.05 -13.67 -15.45
N ALA A 136 3.84 -13.91 -16.74
CA ALA A 136 4.82 -14.61 -17.57
C ALA A 136 6.20 -13.90 -17.60
N PHE A 137 6.22 -12.57 -17.70
CA PHE A 137 7.45 -11.80 -17.65
C PHE A 137 8.16 -11.88 -16.28
N VAL A 138 7.40 -11.73 -15.19
CA VAL A 138 7.95 -11.83 -13.81
C VAL A 138 8.48 -13.24 -13.53
N ASP A 139 7.80 -14.27 -14.00
CA ASP A 139 8.24 -15.66 -13.84
C ASP A 139 9.52 -15.92 -14.65
N ALA A 140 9.63 -15.39 -15.88
CA ALA A 140 10.85 -15.49 -16.67
C ALA A 140 12.04 -14.79 -16.01
N LEU A 141 11.83 -13.61 -15.42
CA LEU A 141 12.83 -12.89 -14.62
C LEU A 141 13.31 -13.73 -13.43
N ARG A 142 12.38 -14.26 -12.64
CA ARG A 142 12.69 -15.08 -11.45
C ARG A 142 13.38 -16.38 -11.81
N ALA A 143 12.93 -17.06 -12.87
CA ALA A 143 13.56 -18.27 -13.39
C ALA A 143 15.01 -18.03 -13.87
N ALA A 144 15.30 -16.83 -14.37
CA ALA A 144 16.64 -16.42 -14.76
C ALA A 144 17.52 -15.98 -13.56
N GLY A 145 16.99 -16.00 -12.33
CA GLY A 145 17.72 -15.62 -11.12
C GLY A 145 17.69 -14.12 -10.78
N ALA A 146 16.80 -13.33 -11.41
CA ALA A 146 16.58 -11.94 -11.02
C ALA A 146 15.71 -11.83 -9.76
N SER A 147 16.01 -10.85 -8.91
CA SER A 147 15.10 -10.39 -7.86
C SER A 147 14.07 -9.45 -8.46
N VAL A 148 12.80 -9.67 -8.13
CA VAL A 148 11.67 -8.85 -8.58
C VAL A 148 10.77 -8.52 -7.38
N GLN A 149 10.74 -7.25 -7.00
CA GLN A 149 9.82 -6.72 -5.99
C GLN A 149 8.71 -5.95 -6.70
N VAL A 150 7.46 -6.41 -6.55
CA VAL A 150 6.29 -5.69 -7.07
C VAL A 150 5.85 -4.68 -6.01
N ASN A 151 5.91 -3.39 -6.35
CA ASN A 151 5.64 -2.28 -5.44
C ASN A 151 4.20 -1.80 -5.54
N ALA A 152 3.62 -1.82 -6.75
CA ALA A 152 2.23 -1.45 -6.99
C ALA A 152 1.68 -2.12 -8.26
N THR A 153 0.39 -2.40 -8.26
CA THR A 153 -0.38 -2.92 -9.40
C THR A 153 -1.64 -2.07 -9.56
N ARG A 154 -2.80 -2.59 -9.17
CA ARG A 154 -4.07 -1.89 -9.32
C ARG A 154 -4.24 -0.81 -8.25
N ARG A 155 -4.53 0.40 -8.70
CA ARG A 155 -4.89 1.55 -7.87
C ARG A 155 -6.40 1.73 -7.87
N ASN A 156 -7.01 1.81 -6.70
CA ASN A 156 -8.43 2.14 -6.61
C ASN A 156 -8.70 3.54 -7.24
N ARG A 157 -9.73 3.64 -8.08
CA ARG A 157 -10.08 4.88 -8.80
C ARG A 157 -10.40 6.03 -7.85
N THR A 158 -11.18 5.76 -6.81
CA THR A 158 -11.54 6.75 -5.79
C THR A 158 -10.33 7.16 -4.96
N ARG A 159 -9.37 6.27 -4.71
CA ARG A 159 -8.07 6.65 -4.12
C ARG A 159 -7.31 7.63 -5.02
N ALA A 160 -7.22 7.38 -6.32
CA ALA A 160 -6.56 8.30 -7.25
C ALA A 160 -7.26 9.67 -7.28
N TRP A 161 -8.58 9.69 -7.23
CA TRP A 161 -9.39 10.91 -7.10
C TRP A 161 -9.07 11.66 -5.80
N LEU A 162 -9.00 10.98 -4.65
CA LEU A 162 -8.62 11.58 -3.36
C LEU A 162 -7.21 12.19 -3.42
N MET A 163 -6.24 11.47 -3.98
CA MET A 163 -4.86 11.93 -4.16
C MET A 163 -4.76 13.14 -5.09
N HIS A 164 -5.57 13.18 -6.14
CA HIS A 164 -5.62 14.30 -7.08
C HIS A 164 -6.12 15.57 -6.39
N PHE A 165 -7.30 15.50 -5.76
CA PHE A 165 -7.95 16.68 -5.22
C PHE A 165 -7.31 17.17 -3.92
N CYS A 166 -6.81 16.30 -3.05
CA CYS A 166 -6.05 16.77 -1.89
C CYS A 166 -4.80 17.55 -2.33
N CYS A 167 -4.14 17.14 -3.42
CA CYS A 167 -2.98 17.86 -3.93
C CYS A 167 -3.34 19.26 -4.46
N LEU A 168 -4.42 19.38 -5.24
CA LEU A 168 -4.85 20.68 -5.75
C LEU A 168 -5.29 21.62 -4.61
N ILE A 169 -6.09 21.11 -3.68
CA ILE A 169 -6.64 21.89 -2.56
C ILE A 169 -5.53 22.33 -1.61
N ALA A 170 -4.59 21.45 -1.27
CA ALA A 170 -3.47 21.77 -0.40
C ALA A 170 -2.61 22.94 -0.94
N LYS A 171 -2.49 23.04 -2.28
CA LYS A 171 -1.78 24.12 -2.97
C LYS A 171 -2.62 25.39 -3.11
N ASN A 172 -3.94 25.26 -3.27
CA ASN A 172 -4.86 26.38 -3.38
C ASN A 172 -6.28 25.97 -2.93
N ALA A 173 -6.78 26.58 -1.85
CA ALA A 173 -8.11 26.30 -1.29
C ALA A 173 -9.24 26.49 -2.32
N ALA A 174 -9.09 27.44 -3.26
CA ALA A 174 -10.09 27.68 -4.29
C ALA A 174 -10.34 26.46 -5.20
N ALA A 175 -9.41 25.50 -5.25
CA ALA A 175 -9.56 24.26 -6.00
C ALA A 175 -10.66 23.34 -5.45
N VAL A 176 -11.18 23.57 -4.24
CA VAL A 176 -12.38 22.85 -3.74
C VAL A 176 -13.55 22.97 -4.73
N LYS A 177 -13.66 24.12 -5.40
CA LYS A 177 -14.73 24.38 -6.38
C LYS A 177 -14.59 23.57 -7.67
N THR A 178 -13.41 22.99 -7.93
CA THR A 178 -13.15 22.16 -9.11
C THR A 178 -13.30 20.67 -8.82
N VAL A 179 -13.57 20.30 -7.56
CA VAL A 179 -13.76 18.92 -7.15
C VAL A 179 -15.00 18.35 -7.85
N THR A 180 -14.78 17.36 -8.70
CA THR A 180 -15.87 16.61 -9.33
C THR A 180 -16.51 15.69 -8.30
N LYS A 181 -17.85 15.72 -8.17
CA LYS A 181 -18.58 14.87 -7.22
C LYS A 181 -18.21 13.39 -7.41
N ASN A 182 -17.99 12.68 -6.31
CA ASN A 182 -17.75 11.24 -6.30
C ASN A 182 -18.75 10.57 -5.32
N ASP A 183 -19.76 9.89 -5.86
CA ASP A 183 -20.81 9.26 -5.06
C ASP A 183 -20.33 8.06 -4.24
N GLU A 184 -19.16 7.50 -4.55
CA GLU A 184 -18.54 6.41 -3.79
C GLU A 184 -17.76 6.91 -2.56
N CYS A 185 -17.54 8.22 -2.46
CA CYS A 185 -16.64 8.82 -1.49
C CYS A 185 -17.30 9.94 -0.70
N ASP A 186 -17.74 9.61 0.50
CA ASP A 186 -18.36 10.58 1.39
C ASP A 186 -17.30 11.40 2.16
N ILE A 187 -16.74 12.42 1.50
CA ILE A 187 -15.75 13.35 2.05
C ILE A 187 -16.19 14.80 1.86
N ILE A 188 -15.95 15.63 2.86
CA ILE A 188 -16.16 17.08 2.84
C ILE A 188 -14.81 17.76 2.74
N TRP A 189 -14.55 18.41 1.61
CA TRP A 189 -13.30 19.13 1.37
C TRP A 189 -13.30 20.56 1.91
N ASP A 190 -14.47 21.19 1.98
CA ASP A 190 -14.63 22.56 2.45
C ASP A 190 -14.81 22.57 3.98
N HIS A 191 -13.83 23.12 4.69
CA HIS A 191 -13.87 23.27 6.14
C HIS A 191 -14.50 24.60 6.58
N GLY A 192 -15.11 25.35 5.65
CA GLY A 192 -15.73 26.65 5.89
C GLY A 192 -14.74 27.82 5.92
N ASN A 193 -13.43 27.56 5.84
CA ASN A 193 -12.39 28.57 5.65
C ASN A 193 -11.17 27.98 4.93
N ASP A 194 -10.48 28.84 4.17
CA ASP A 194 -9.35 28.45 3.32
C ASP A 194 -8.19 27.79 4.08
N ALA A 195 -7.90 28.23 5.31
CA ALA A 195 -6.76 27.71 6.07
C ALA A 195 -7.00 26.25 6.49
N ALA A 196 -8.16 25.97 7.10
CA ALA A 196 -8.54 24.62 7.52
C ALA A 196 -8.70 23.67 6.32
N THR A 197 -9.30 24.16 5.23
CA THR A 197 -9.45 23.39 3.99
C THR A 197 -8.10 22.96 3.41
N ARG A 198 -7.11 23.87 3.35
CA ARG A 198 -5.74 23.51 2.93
C ARG A 198 -5.10 22.53 3.90
N GLN A 199 -5.26 22.74 5.20
CA GLN A 199 -4.65 21.88 6.22
C GLN A 199 -5.15 20.43 6.10
N GLY A 200 -6.47 20.20 6.03
CA GLY A 200 -7.02 18.86 5.85
C GLY A 200 -6.52 18.16 4.59
N ALA A 201 -6.41 18.91 3.48
CA ALA A 201 -5.85 18.39 2.24
C ALA A 201 -4.34 18.08 2.34
N GLN A 202 -3.55 18.92 3.03
CA GLN A 202 -2.12 18.69 3.28
C GLN A 202 -1.88 17.44 4.13
N GLU A 203 -2.68 17.23 5.17
CA GLU A 203 -2.62 16.01 5.98
C GLU A 203 -2.84 14.75 5.14
N MET A 204 -3.79 14.79 4.20
CA MET A 204 -4.01 13.69 3.28
C MET A 204 -2.86 13.50 2.30
N MET A 205 -2.26 14.58 1.75
CA MET A 205 -1.05 14.46 0.92
C MET A 205 0.09 13.78 1.66
N ILE A 206 0.29 14.11 2.94
CA ILE A 206 1.28 13.47 3.81
C ILE A 206 0.97 11.98 3.96
N CYS A 207 -0.30 11.61 4.21
CA CYS A 207 -0.72 10.21 4.31
C CYS A 207 -0.52 9.43 3.00
N PHE A 208 -0.71 10.09 1.85
CA PHE A 208 -0.47 9.48 0.53
C PHE A 208 0.99 9.51 0.09
N ASN A 209 1.85 10.28 0.78
CA ASN A 209 3.23 10.53 0.41
C ASN A 209 3.38 11.02 -1.04
N ILE A 210 2.62 12.06 -1.41
CA ILE A 210 2.64 12.66 -2.76
C ILE A 210 3.04 14.13 -2.73
N ALA A 211 3.68 14.61 -3.80
CA ALA A 211 3.98 16.03 -4.04
C ALA A 211 3.20 16.62 -5.23
N PHE A 212 2.72 15.74 -6.12
CA PHE A 212 2.02 16.09 -7.36
C PHE A 212 0.67 15.39 -7.41
N PRO A 213 -0.33 15.95 -8.11
CA PRO A 213 -1.65 15.34 -8.21
C PRO A 213 -1.55 14.01 -8.97
N ALA A 214 -2.24 12.99 -8.47
CA ALA A 214 -2.34 11.73 -9.20
C ALA A 214 -3.13 11.93 -10.51
N ALA A 215 -2.75 11.19 -11.56
CA ALA A 215 -3.54 11.16 -12.79
C ALA A 215 -4.89 10.45 -12.54
N LEU A 216 -5.99 11.07 -12.99
CA LEU A 216 -7.33 10.49 -12.88
C LEU A 216 -7.61 9.42 -13.96
N LYS A 217 -6.78 9.38 -15.00
CA LYS A 217 -6.72 8.33 -16.01
C LYS A 217 -5.30 7.78 -15.98
N SER A 218 -5.15 6.49 -15.66
CA SER A 218 -3.84 5.86 -15.48
C SER A 218 -3.96 4.36 -15.68
N ARG A 219 -2.92 3.75 -16.23
CA ARG A 219 -2.85 2.29 -16.36
C ARG A 219 -2.90 1.55 -15.02
N HIS A 220 -2.47 2.16 -13.92
CA HIS A 220 -2.67 1.58 -12.58
C HIS A 220 -4.15 1.50 -12.20
N ILE A 221 -4.97 2.48 -12.60
CA ILE A 221 -6.42 2.45 -12.34
C ILE A 221 -7.10 1.36 -13.17
N ASP A 222 -6.65 1.20 -14.42
CA ASP A 222 -7.14 0.19 -15.35
C ASP A 222 -6.66 -1.24 -15.00
N GLY A 223 -5.72 -1.39 -14.05
CA GLY A 223 -5.07 -2.67 -13.76
C GLY A 223 -4.11 -3.13 -14.87
N LYS A 224 -3.61 -2.20 -15.69
CA LYS A 224 -2.76 -2.43 -16.85
C LYS A 224 -1.31 -1.92 -16.66
N ALA A 225 -0.92 -1.64 -15.42
CA ALA A 225 0.43 -1.26 -15.04
C ALA A 225 0.89 -1.97 -13.78
N VAL A 226 2.20 -2.14 -13.68
CA VAL A 226 2.89 -2.71 -12.54
C VAL A 226 4.18 -1.92 -12.30
N ASP A 227 4.36 -1.49 -11.06
CA ASP A 227 5.60 -0.88 -10.59
C ASP A 227 6.48 -1.96 -9.99
N MET A 228 7.68 -2.14 -10.51
CA MET A 228 8.60 -3.19 -10.06
C MET A 228 10.02 -2.67 -9.88
N THR A 229 10.67 -3.11 -8.81
CA THR A 229 12.12 -3.05 -8.66
C THR A 229 12.70 -4.37 -9.12
N ILE A 230 13.57 -4.33 -10.14
CA ILE A 230 14.22 -5.51 -10.71
C ILE A 230 15.73 -5.35 -10.55
N ALA A 231 16.40 -6.40 -10.09
CA ALA A 231 17.86 -6.43 -9.99
C ALA A 231 18.41 -7.85 -10.14
N TRP A 232 19.63 -7.99 -10.66
CA TRP A 232 20.32 -9.28 -10.75
C TRP A 232 21.84 -9.14 -10.57
N ARG A 233 22.55 -10.27 -10.51
CA ARG A 233 24.02 -10.34 -10.44
C ARG A 233 24.57 -11.01 -11.70
N GLY A 234 25.81 -10.70 -12.05
CA GLY A 234 26.47 -11.30 -13.22
C GLY A 234 25.78 -10.96 -14.54
N THR A 235 25.66 -11.95 -15.41
CA THR A 235 24.91 -11.88 -16.68
C THR A 235 23.60 -12.63 -16.50
N LEU A 236 22.47 -11.98 -16.78
CA LEU A 236 21.14 -12.59 -16.75
C LEU A 236 20.89 -13.34 -18.05
N ALA A 237 20.67 -14.65 -17.98
CA ALA A 237 20.22 -15.45 -19.12
C ALA A 237 18.70 -15.67 -19.02
N ILE A 238 17.93 -14.82 -19.69
CA ILE A 238 16.47 -14.78 -19.62
C ILE A 238 15.82 -15.23 -20.93
N ARG A 239 14.69 -15.94 -20.87
CA ARG A 239 13.90 -16.27 -22.05
C ARG A 239 12.96 -15.12 -22.43
N ASP A 240 12.96 -14.73 -23.70
CA ASP A 240 11.92 -13.87 -24.27
C ASP A 240 10.59 -14.63 -24.44
N ALA A 241 9.51 -13.93 -24.79
CA ALA A 241 8.19 -14.55 -24.96
C ALA A 241 8.11 -15.55 -26.12
N ARG A 242 9.12 -15.58 -27.01
CA ARG A 242 9.26 -16.56 -28.10
C ARG A 242 10.12 -17.76 -27.70
N GLY A 243 10.57 -17.82 -26.44
CA GLY A 243 11.39 -18.89 -25.89
C GLY A 243 12.89 -18.76 -26.18
N ARG A 244 13.35 -17.66 -26.80
CA ARG A 244 14.78 -17.46 -27.09
C ARG A 244 15.49 -16.92 -25.86
N THR A 245 16.66 -17.48 -25.56
CA THR A 245 17.51 -16.98 -24.46
C THR A 245 18.24 -15.71 -24.89
N VAL A 246 18.13 -14.66 -24.08
CA VAL A 246 18.83 -13.38 -24.20
C VAL A 246 19.78 -13.24 -23.01
N SER A 247 21.05 -12.95 -23.29
CA SER A 247 22.07 -12.68 -22.27
C SER A 247 22.18 -11.18 -22.02
N ILE A 248 21.92 -10.73 -20.79
CA ILE A 248 21.88 -9.33 -20.40
C ILE A 248 22.92 -9.05 -19.33
N ALA A 249 23.89 -8.19 -19.65
CA ALA A 249 24.94 -7.74 -18.73
C ALA A 249 24.50 -6.46 -17.98
N ALA A 250 25.37 -5.46 -17.84
CA ALA A 250 25.04 -4.19 -17.20
C ALA A 250 24.21 -3.27 -18.13
N PRO A 251 23.41 -2.32 -17.57
CA PRO A 251 23.08 -2.16 -16.15
C PRO A 251 22.27 -3.35 -15.62
N ARG A 252 22.42 -3.70 -14.33
CA ARG A 252 21.89 -4.96 -13.78
C ARG A 252 20.56 -4.77 -13.05
N ASP A 253 19.70 -3.95 -13.63
CA ASP A 253 18.44 -3.54 -13.05
C ASP A 253 17.37 -3.23 -14.13
N GLY A 254 16.19 -2.83 -13.68
CA GLY A 254 15.05 -2.48 -14.53
C GLY A 254 15.29 -1.33 -15.53
N SER A 255 16.43 -0.62 -15.48
CA SER A 255 16.78 0.41 -16.47
C SER A 255 17.43 -0.15 -17.74
N ASN A 256 17.77 -1.45 -17.78
CA ASN A 256 18.49 -2.04 -18.91
C ASN A 256 17.65 -2.08 -20.22
N PRO A 257 18.12 -1.47 -21.32
CA PRO A 257 17.40 -1.48 -22.60
C PRO A 257 17.14 -2.86 -23.19
N ALA A 258 18.07 -3.81 -23.02
CA ALA A 258 17.85 -5.19 -23.48
C ALA A 258 16.77 -5.89 -22.66
N LEU A 259 16.66 -5.57 -21.36
CA LEU A 259 15.56 -6.06 -20.53
C LEU A 259 14.23 -5.41 -20.95
N HIS A 260 14.23 -4.13 -21.35
CA HIS A 260 13.03 -3.48 -21.89
C HIS A 260 12.51 -4.19 -23.14
N ALA A 261 13.43 -4.59 -24.04
CA ALA A 261 13.07 -5.37 -25.22
C ALA A 261 12.51 -6.75 -24.87
N VAL A 262 13.06 -7.42 -23.84
CA VAL A 262 12.50 -8.68 -23.33
C VAL A 262 11.10 -8.46 -22.75
N GLY A 263 10.89 -7.46 -21.89
CA GLY A 263 9.57 -7.13 -21.36
C GLY A 263 8.55 -6.82 -22.46
N ALA A 264 8.95 -6.03 -23.46
CA ALA A 264 8.11 -5.71 -24.61
C ALA A 264 7.70 -6.96 -25.41
N SER A 265 8.55 -7.99 -25.48
CA SER A 265 8.19 -9.26 -26.10
C SER A 265 7.03 -9.98 -25.38
N TYR A 266 6.90 -9.79 -24.06
CA TYR A 266 5.78 -10.27 -23.26
C TYR A 266 4.57 -9.31 -23.30
N GLY A 267 4.66 -8.17 -23.98
CA GLY A 267 3.64 -7.11 -23.94
C GLY A 267 3.60 -6.34 -22.61
N VAL A 268 4.76 -6.23 -21.95
CA VAL A 268 5.00 -5.46 -20.72
C VAL A 268 6.07 -4.39 -21.03
N VAL A 269 5.62 -3.18 -21.31
CA VAL A 269 6.44 -2.11 -21.89
C VAL A 269 6.90 -1.15 -20.80
N LYS A 270 8.19 -0.81 -20.81
CA LYS A 270 8.80 0.12 -19.85
C LYS A 270 8.42 1.57 -20.17
N LEU A 271 7.99 2.34 -19.16
CA LEU A 271 7.99 3.80 -19.23
C LEU A 271 9.36 4.33 -18.80
N LEU A 272 10.08 5.03 -19.68
CA LEU A 272 11.47 5.43 -19.41
C LEU A 272 11.59 6.55 -18.37
N SER A 273 10.62 7.46 -18.31
CA SER A 273 10.63 8.61 -17.38
C SER A 273 10.29 8.24 -15.94
N ASP A 274 9.74 7.05 -15.71
CA ASP A 274 9.35 6.55 -14.39
C ASP A 274 10.03 5.19 -14.13
N PRO A 275 11.20 5.16 -13.49
CA PRO A 275 12.04 3.97 -13.36
C PRO A 275 11.35 2.67 -12.90
N PRO A 276 10.42 2.66 -11.91
CA PRO A 276 9.69 1.44 -11.55
C PRO A 276 8.59 1.03 -12.54
N HIS A 277 8.07 1.93 -13.38
CA HIS A 277 6.80 1.71 -14.10
C HIS A 277 6.93 0.85 -15.36
N TRP A 278 6.07 -0.17 -15.45
CA TRP A 278 5.85 -0.99 -16.64
C TRP A 278 4.34 -1.13 -16.90
N SER A 279 3.91 -1.11 -18.15
CA SER A 279 2.48 -1.18 -18.48
C SER A 279 2.21 -1.90 -19.80
N SER A 280 0.94 -2.02 -20.16
CA SER A 280 0.54 -2.64 -21.44
C SER A 280 1.03 -1.89 -22.68
N ASP A 281 1.37 -0.61 -22.54
CA ASP A 281 1.65 0.31 -23.65
C ASP A 281 2.79 1.30 -23.36
N GLY A 282 3.42 1.24 -22.19
CA GLY A 282 4.54 2.10 -21.81
C GLY A 282 4.14 3.49 -21.33
N HIS A 283 2.85 3.67 -20.97
CA HIS A 283 2.29 4.88 -20.38
C HIS A 283 1.64 4.62 -19.01
#